data_AF-A0AAD1SND4-F1
#
_entry.id   AF-A0AAD1SND4-F1
#
_cell.length_a   1.000
_cell.length_b   1.000
_cell.length_c   1.000
_cell.angle_alpha   90.00
_cell.angle_beta   90.00
_cell.angle_gamma   90.00
#
_symmetry.space_group_name_H-M   'P 1'
#
loop_
_entity.id
_entity.type
_entity.pdbx_description
1 polymer ?
#
loop_
_entity_poly.entity_id
_entity_poly.type
_entity_poly.pdbx_seq_one_letter_code
_entity_poly.pdbx_strand_id
1 'polypeptide(L)'
;MDRSNLWGSLSMAESILAKDARTKTIKILIDALKKKDCLLVDYADPVWLLRSSCPLISVSLVENLIKVLQNVIFVKCDGCIQYTSNVACLIPEFFTKCESLSTDLRPGLLISQASRCLSYKSVVWRKLPALQQTIRTAFEQRMNHRENYVDGSYSCCGETSRDSVCEKSEMSEKIRYLNLSCQTGISWFPDCDMVTPTAPKFKCLF
;
A
#
# COMPACT_ATOMS: atom_id res chain seq x y z
N MET A 1 -16.97 -28.38 19.32
CA MET A 1 -16.23 -28.30 18.04
C MET A 1 -14.93 -27.59 18.31
N ASP A 2 -13.84 -28.35 18.20
CA ASP A 2 -12.48 -27.90 18.49
C ASP A 2 -12.01 -26.90 17.42
N ARG A 3 -11.66 -25.67 17.84
CA ARG A 3 -11.29 -24.55 16.94
C ARG A 3 -9.80 -24.54 16.57
N SER A 4 -9.06 -25.58 16.93
CA SER A 4 -7.61 -25.68 16.79
C SER A 4 -7.10 -26.04 15.38
N ASN A 5 -7.97 -26.40 14.44
CA ASN A 5 -7.60 -26.86 13.08
C ASN A 5 -7.92 -25.88 11.93
N LEU A 6 -8.17 -24.59 12.22
CA LEU A 6 -8.58 -23.62 11.18
C LEU A 6 -7.41 -23.06 10.33
N TRP A 7 -6.16 -23.30 10.71
CA TRP A 7 -4.98 -22.79 10.00
C TRP A 7 -4.18 -23.94 9.40
N GLY A 8 -4.05 -23.92 8.07
CA GLY A 8 -3.18 -24.84 7.36
C GLY A 8 -1.73 -24.35 7.38
N SER A 9 -0.79 -25.24 7.65
CA SER A 9 0.63 -24.98 7.38
C SER A 9 0.85 -24.89 5.86
N LEU A 10 1.70 -23.97 5.42
CA LEU A 10 2.11 -23.91 4.02
C LEU A 10 2.94 -25.15 3.68
N SER A 11 2.71 -25.73 2.50
CA SER A 11 3.65 -26.66 1.87
C SER A 11 4.99 -25.97 1.62
N MET A 12 6.04 -26.75 1.33
CA MET A 12 7.36 -26.19 1.00
C MET A 12 7.30 -25.22 -0.18
N ALA A 13 6.59 -25.58 -1.25
CA ALA A 13 6.44 -24.75 -2.44
C ALA A 13 5.70 -23.45 -2.13
N GLU A 14 4.58 -23.52 -1.40
CA GLU A 14 3.82 -22.34 -0.96
C GLU A 14 4.65 -21.43 -0.04
N SER A 15 5.48 -22.00 0.84
CA SER A 15 6.38 -21.27 1.72
C SER A 15 7.46 -20.51 0.95
N ILE A 16 8.06 -21.13 -0.08
CA ILE A 16 9.02 -20.48 -0.97
C ILE A 16 8.36 -19.32 -1.71
N LEU A 17 7.18 -19.55 -2.30
CA LEU A 17 6.41 -18.51 -3.00
C LEU A 17 6.05 -17.33 -2.09
N ALA A 18 5.61 -17.61 -0.85
CA ALA A 18 5.27 -16.57 0.10
C ALA A 18 6.50 -15.75 0.54
N LYS A 19 7.66 -16.39 0.71
CA LYS A 19 8.93 -15.70 1.04
C LYS A 19 9.45 -14.84 -0.11
N ASP A 20 9.36 -15.33 -1.34
CA ASP A 20 9.72 -14.55 -2.53
C ASP A 20 8.82 -13.31 -2.66
N ALA A 21 7.50 -13.50 -2.59
CA ALA A 21 6.53 -12.42 -2.63
C ALA A 21 6.75 -11.39 -1.51
N ARG A 22 7.06 -11.84 -0.28
CA ARG A 22 7.42 -10.95 0.84
C ARG A 22 8.63 -10.10 0.47
N THR A 23 9.69 -10.72 -0.06
CA THR A 23 10.93 -10.04 -0.42
C THR A 23 10.68 -8.97 -1.49
N LYS A 24 9.92 -9.30 -2.53
CA LYS A 24 9.52 -8.36 -3.58
C LYS A 24 8.68 -7.21 -3.02
N THR A 25 7.69 -7.52 -2.19
CA THR A 25 6.84 -6.50 -1.55
C THR A 25 7.65 -5.53 -0.69
N ILE A 26 8.59 -6.04 0.11
CA ILE A 26 9.48 -5.19 0.92
C ILE A 26 10.35 -4.31 0.02
N LYS A 27 10.88 -4.83 -1.10
CA LYS A 27 11.64 -4.01 -2.06
C LYS A 27 10.81 -2.86 -2.63
N ILE A 28 9.56 -3.13 -3.01
CA ILE A 28 8.61 -2.11 -3.49
C ILE A 28 8.37 -1.02 -2.43
N LEU A 29 8.13 -1.43 -1.17
CA LEU A 29 7.91 -0.47 -0.07
C LEU A 29 9.16 0.36 0.22
N ILE A 30 10.35 -0.25 0.16
CA ILE A 30 11.63 0.47 0.31
C ILE A 30 11.84 1.45 -0.86
N ASP A 31 11.50 1.05 -2.08
CA ASP A 31 11.58 1.93 -3.25
C ASP A 31 10.66 3.15 -3.10
N ALA A 32 9.45 2.95 -2.57
CA ALA A 32 8.55 4.05 -2.23
C ALA A 32 9.15 5.00 -1.18
N LEU A 33 9.87 4.48 -0.17
CA LEU A 33 10.58 5.31 0.81
C LEU A 33 11.77 6.07 0.20
N LYS A 34 12.48 5.49 -0.76
CA LYS A 34 13.55 6.20 -1.49
C LYS A 34 12.99 7.36 -2.32
N LYS A 35 11.78 7.20 -2.84
CA LYS A 35 11.03 8.18 -3.64
C LYS A 35 10.04 8.99 -2.79
N LYS A 36 10.25 9.07 -1.47
CA LYS A 36 9.28 9.63 -0.51
C LYS A 36 8.86 11.06 -0.83
N ASP A 37 9.77 11.89 -1.34
CA ASP A 37 9.49 13.31 -1.60
C ASP A 37 8.49 13.50 -2.76
N CYS A 38 8.34 12.48 -3.61
CA CYS A 38 7.41 12.46 -4.72
C CYS A 38 6.16 11.61 -4.40
N LEU A 39 6.27 10.58 -3.57
CA LEU A 39 5.22 9.55 -3.45
C LEU A 39 4.51 9.51 -2.11
N LEU A 40 5.11 10.08 -1.07
CA LEU A 40 4.64 9.95 0.30
C LEU A 40 4.44 11.33 0.92
N VAL A 41 3.66 11.37 2.00
CA VAL A 41 3.47 12.56 2.82
C VAL A 41 3.94 12.31 4.25
N ASP A 42 4.31 13.37 4.97
CA ASP A 42 4.70 13.22 6.39
C ASP A 42 3.52 12.77 7.25
N TYR A 43 2.34 13.31 6.95
CA TYR A 43 1.12 13.02 7.66
C TYR A 43 -0.05 12.80 6.71
N ALA A 44 -0.70 11.65 6.85
CA ALA A 44 -1.96 11.34 6.20
C ALA A 44 -2.97 11.02 7.30
N ASP A 45 -4.05 11.80 7.37
CA ASP A 45 -5.16 11.51 8.27
C ASP A 45 -5.87 10.23 7.77
N PRO A 46 -6.04 9.21 8.63
CA PRO A 46 -6.75 7.99 8.30
C PRO A 46 -8.15 8.18 7.71
N VAL A 47 -8.84 9.27 8.07
CA VAL A 47 -10.15 9.62 7.51
C VAL A 47 -10.03 10.14 6.07
N TRP A 48 -8.97 10.90 5.77
CA TRP A 48 -8.70 11.42 4.43
C TRP A 48 -8.32 10.32 3.44
N LEU A 49 -7.65 9.26 3.91
CA LEU A 49 -7.40 8.05 3.10
C LEU A 49 -8.68 7.48 2.49
N LEU A 50 -9.81 7.54 3.20
CA LEU A 50 -11.07 6.98 2.72
C LEU A 50 -11.89 7.92 1.83
N ARG A 51 -11.65 9.23 1.89
CA ARG A 51 -12.44 10.25 1.19
C ARG A 51 -11.80 10.75 -0.09
N SER A 52 -10.49 10.53 -0.27
CA SER A 52 -9.78 10.98 -1.46
C SER A 52 -9.87 9.93 -2.57
N SER A 53 -10.13 10.41 -3.79
CA SER A 53 -9.99 9.59 -5.00
C SER A 53 -8.55 9.08 -5.17
N CYS A 54 -7.55 9.79 -4.63
CA CYS A 54 -6.14 9.39 -4.60
C CYS A 54 -5.64 9.38 -3.13
N PRO A 55 -5.60 8.22 -2.47
CA PRO A 55 -5.30 8.13 -1.03
C PRO A 55 -3.81 8.39 -0.73
N LEU A 56 -3.51 9.53 -0.11
CA LEU A 56 -2.15 9.91 0.25
C LEU A 56 -1.57 8.96 1.31
N ILE A 57 -0.45 8.31 1.01
CA ILE A 57 0.19 7.36 1.91
C ILE A 57 1.29 8.06 2.70
N SER A 58 1.32 7.88 4.02
CA SER A 58 2.36 8.49 4.85
C SER A 58 3.63 7.67 4.91
N VAL A 59 4.77 8.32 5.15
CA VAL A 59 6.07 7.67 5.38
C VAL A 59 5.98 6.64 6.52
N SER A 60 5.38 7.04 7.64
CA SER A 60 5.20 6.17 8.81
C SER A 60 4.34 4.93 8.52
N LEU A 61 3.34 5.03 7.64
CA LEU A 61 2.55 3.88 7.23
C LEU A 61 3.41 2.86 6.46
N VAL A 62 4.23 3.32 5.51
CA VAL A 62 5.12 2.45 4.73
C VAL A 62 6.14 1.74 5.62
N GLU A 63 6.78 2.46 6.54
CA GLU A 63 7.71 1.87 7.51
C GLU A 63 7.04 0.80 8.38
N ASN A 64 5.81 1.05 8.83
CA ASN A 64 5.04 0.11 9.63
C ASN A 64 4.65 -1.14 8.83
N LEU A 65 4.30 -0.99 7.54
CA LEU A 65 4.03 -2.13 6.65
C LEU A 65 5.27 -3.01 6.49
N ILE A 66 6.45 -2.41 6.29
CA ILE A 66 7.73 -3.15 6.21
C ILE A 66 7.97 -3.93 7.51
N LYS A 67 7.86 -3.27 8.67
CA LYS A 67 8.04 -3.92 9.98
C LYS A 67 7.09 -5.11 10.17
N VAL A 68 5.83 -4.98 9.74
CA VAL A 68 4.89 -6.09 9.79
C VAL A 68 5.32 -7.23 8.88
N LEU A 69 5.62 -6.95 7.61
CA LEU A 69 6.00 -7.99 6.64
C LEU A 69 7.27 -8.74 7.03
N GLN A 70 8.21 -8.08 7.70
CA GLN A 70 9.42 -8.72 8.23
C GLN A 70 9.12 -9.76 9.31
N ASN A 71 8.11 -9.51 10.15
CA ASN A 71 7.84 -10.30 11.36
C ASN A 71 6.63 -11.22 11.25
N VAL A 72 5.83 -11.10 10.20
CA VAL A 72 4.58 -11.85 10.07
C VAL A 72 4.83 -13.33 9.79
N ILE A 73 3.99 -14.18 10.36
CA ILE A 73 3.92 -15.62 10.06
C ILE A 73 2.83 -15.81 9.01
N PHE A 74 3.18 -16.47 7.90
CA PHE A 74 2.20 -16.80 6.86
C PHE A 74 1.52 -18.13 7.15
N VAL A 75 0.20 -18.14 7.07
CA VAL A 75 -0.63 -19.34 7.21
C VAL A 75 -1.58 -19.45 6.03
N LYS A 76 -1.92 -20.68 5.65
CA LYS A 76 -2.96 -20.93 4.65
C LYS A 76 -4.33 -20.84 5.31
N CYS A 77 -5.26 -20.18 4.66
CA CYS A 77 -6.62 -20.03 5.15
C CYS A 77 -7.63 -20.30 4.01
N ASP A 78 -8.45 -21.32 4.19
CA ASP A 78 -9.49 -21.72 3.22
C ASP A 78 -10.83 -20.98 3.45
N GLY A 79 -10.90 -20.07 4.43
CA GLY A 79 -12.08 -19.25 4.75
C GLY A 79 -12.02 -18.53 6.10
N CYS A 80 -12.44 -17.26 6.10
CA CYS A 80 -12.56 -16.25 7.17
C CYS A 80 -11.73 -16.31 8.50
N ILE A 81 -10.84 -15.31 8.60
CA ILE A 81 -10.74 -14.27 9.66
C ILE A 81 -10.58 -14.74 11.14
N GLN A 82 -9.43 -15.31 11.48
CA GLN A 82 -8.82 -14.97 12.77
C GLN A 82 -7.47 -14.30 12.50
N TYR A 83 -7.50 -12.97 12.48
CA TYR A 83 -6.30 -12.17 12.35
C TYR A 83 -5.74 -11.91 13.74
N THR A 84 -4.50 -12.33 13.95
CA THR A 84 -3.71 -11.85 15.06
C THR A 84 -2.75 -10.80 14.55
N SER A 85 -2.13 -10.07 15.45
CA SER A 85 -1.24 -8.98 15.11
C SER A 85 0.01 -9.39 14.31
N ASN A 86 0.31 -10.70 14.27
CA ASN A 86 1.55 -11.26 13.73
C ASN A 86 1.30 -12.42 12.75
N VAL A 87 0.05 -12.69 12.36
CA VAL A 87 -0.30 -13.78 11.42
C VAL A 87 -1.00 -13.18 10.20
N ALA A 88 -0.44 -13.41 9.01
CA ALA A 88 -1.05 -13.04 7.73
C ALA A 88 -1.59 -14.29 7.05
N CYS A 89 -2.90 -14.31 6.85
CA CYS A 89 -3.58 -15.39 6.15
C CYS A 89 -3.44 -15.21 4.64
N LEU A 90 -2.94 -16.23 3.97
CA LEU A 90 -2.88 -16.33 2.51
C LEU A 90 -4.07 -17.17 2.03
N ILE A 91 -4.93 -16.56 1.23
CA ILE A 91 -6.06 -17.22 0.56
C ILE A 91 -5.56 -17.99 -0.68
N PRO A 92 -6.26 -19.04 -1.14
CA PRO A 92 -5.82 -19.85 -2.29
C PRO A 92 -5.44 -19.04 -3.53
N GLU A 93 -6.15 -17.95 -3.81
CA GLU A 93 -5.89 -17.03 -4.93
C GLU A 93 -4.50 -16.42 -4.87
N PHE A 94 -3.91 -16.25 -3.68
CA PHE A 94 -2.55 -15.75 -3.55
C PHE A 94 -1.54 -16.62 -4.30
N PHE A 95 -1.74 -17.94 -4.31
CA PHE A 95 -0.80 -18.89 -4.92
C PHE A 95 -0.99 -19.03 -6.43
N THR A 96 -2.12 -18.57 -6.97
CA THR A 96 -2.42 -18.62 -8.41
C THR A 96 -2.17 -17.29 -9.13
N LYS A 97 -1.92 -16.19 -8.40
CA LYS A 97 -1.68 -14.85 -8.96
C LYS A 97 -0.22 -14.59 -9.34
N CYS A 98 -0.03 -13.64 -10.26
CA CYS A 98 1.27 -13.24 -10.82
C CYS A 98 2.15 -12.45 -9.80
N GLU A 99 3.43 -12.28 -10.15
CA GLU A 99 4.52 -11.88 -9.25
C GLU A 99 4.73 -10.38 -9.07
N SER A 100 4.45 -9.59 -10.10
CA SER A 100 4.81 -8.17 -10.14
C SER A 100 3.82 -7.29 -9.38
N LEU A 101 4.16 -6.02 -9.18
CA LEU A 101 3.20 -5.02 -8.70
C LEU A 101 2.31 -4.58 -9.87
N SER A 102 1.20 -5.27 -10.06
CA SER A 102 0.10 -4.87 -10.95
C SER A 102 -1.22 -5.18 -10.24
N THR A 103 -2.35 -4.76 -10.82
CA THR A 103 -3.68 -4.97 -10.23
C THR A 103 -3.91 -6.45 -9.91
N ASP A 104 -4.36 -6.74 -8.69
CA ASP A 104 -4.68 -8.11 -8.22
C ASP A 104 -3.50 -9.09 -8.11
N LEU A 105 -2.28 -8.59 -7.89
CA LEU A 105 -1.08 -9.41 -7.78
C LEU A 105 -0.56 -9.58 -6.34
N ARG A 106 0.35 -10.55 -6.15
CA ARG A 106 0.86 -10.99 -4.84
C ARG A 106 1.35 -9.83 -3.95
N PRO A 107 2.11 -8.83 -4.45
CA PRO A 107 2.56 -7.73 -3.60
C PRO A 107 1.42 -6.90 -3.01
N GLY A 108 0.41 -6.56 -3.81
CA GLY A 108 -0.73 -5.79 -3.32
C GLY A 108 -1.62 -6.58 -2.35
N LEU A 109 -1.75 -7.90 -2.56
CA LEU A 109 -2.37 -8.79 -1.58
C LEU A 109 -1.61 -8.80 -0.25
N LEU A 110 -0.28 -8.87 -0.26
CA LEU A 110 0.52 -8.80 0.96
C LEU A 110 0.44 -7.43 1.64
N ILE A 111 0.40 -6.33 0.89
CA ILE A 111 0.17 -4.98 1.44
C ILE A 111 -1.18 -4.90 2.15
N SER A 112 -2.23 -5.48 1.56
CA SER A 112 -3.56 -5.57 2.19
C SER A 112 -3.54 -6.39 3.48
N GLN A 113 -2.87 -7.54 3.49
CA GLN A 113 -2.74 -8.37 4.70
C GLN A 113 -1.89 -7.69 5.79
N ALA A 114 -0.79 -7.03 5.42
CA ALA A 114 0.04 -6.29 6.36
C ALA A 114 -0.72 -5.09 6.96
N SER A 115 -1.47 -4.37 6.13
CA SER A 115 -2.38 -3.30 6.57
C SER A 115 -3.41 -3.82 7.58
N ARG A 116 -3.91 -5.04 7.38
CA ARG A 116 -4.83 -5.68 8.32
C ARG A 116 -4.19 -6.01 9.67
N CYS A 117 -2.95 -6.49 9.66
CA CYS A 117 -2.18 -6.72 10.90
C CYS A 117 -1.94 -5.40 11.67
N LEU A 118 -1.68 -4.29 10.94
CA LEU A 118 -1.60 -2.95 11.54
C LEU A 118 -2.94 -2.50 12.11
N SER A 119 -4.04 -2.73 11.37
CA SER A 119 -5.39 -2.41 11.85
C SER A 119 -5.66 -3.08 13.19
N TYR A 120 -5.31 -4.36 13.35
CA TYR A 120 -5.51 -5.07 14.60
C TYR A 120 -4.83 -4.38 15.80
N LYS A 121 -3.61 -3.86 15.62
CA LYS A 121 -2.83 -3.19 16.68
C LYS A 121 -3.36 -1.80 17.07
N SER A 122 -4.22 -1.16 16.29
CA SER A 122 -4.64 0.23 16.50
C SER A 122 -6.16 0.40 16.49
N VAL A 123 -6.69 1.05 17.53
CA VAL A 123 -8.13 1.36 17.64
C VAL A 123 -8.61 2.26 16.48
N VAL A 124 -7.77 3.17 16.00
CA VAL A 124 -8.09 4.09 14.90
C VAL A 124 -8.25 3.31 13.59
N TRP A 125 -7.31 2.41 13.31
CA TRP A 125 -7.29 1.63 12.07
C TRP A 125 -8.31 0.48 12.05
N ARG A 126 -8.77 -0.02 13.22
CA ARG A 126 -9.88 -1.00 13.31
C ARG A 126 -11.21 -0.45 12.82
N LYS A 127 -11.42 0.87 12.90
CA LYS A 127 -12.69 1.51 12.51
C LYS A 127 -12.80 1.76 11.00
N LEU A 128 -11.81 1.35 10.21
CA LEU A 128 -11.75 1.63 8.77
C LEU A 128 -11.62 0.33 7.96
N PRO A 129 -12.71 -0.44 7.76
CA PRO A 129 -12.66 -1.72 7.04
C PRO A 129 -12.13 -1.60 5.61
N ALA A 130 -12.43 -0.48 4.94
CA ALA A 130 -12.00 -0.20 3.57
C ALA A 130 -10.50 0.15 3.44
N LEU A 131 -9.81 0.45 4.55
CA LEU A 131 -8.44 0.94 4.54
C LEU A 131 -7.46 0.01 3.82
N GLN A 132 -7.58 -1.29 4.03
CA GLN A 132 -6.66 -2.27 3.44
C GLN A 132 -6.76 -2.25 1.91
N GLN A 133 -7.98 -2.11 1.40
CA GLN A 133 -8.22 -1.97 -0.03
C GLN A 133 -7.72 -0.61 -0.53
N THR A 134 -7.95 0.46 0.22
CA THR A 134 -7.43 1.81 -0.10
C THR A 134 -5.91 1.82 -0.23
N ILE A 135 -5.18 1.29 0.76
CA ILE A 135 -3.71 1.26 0.74
C ILE A 135 -3.22 0.40 -0.42
N ARG A 136 -3.84 -0.77 -0.62
CA ARG A 136 -3.52 -1.65 -1.75
C ARG A 136 -3.71 -0.95 -3.09
N THR A 137 -4.86 -0.31 -3.31
CA THR A 137 -5.18 0.46 -4.51
C THR A 137 -4.19 1.61 -4.71
N ALA A 138 -3.75 2.27 -3.64
CA ALA A 138 -2.73 3.32 -3.73
C ALA A 138 -1.45 2.78 -4.39
N PHE A 139 -0.94 1.63 -3.92
CA PHE A 139 0.25 1.02 -4.48
C PHE A 139 0.05 0.43 -5.87
N GLU A 140 -1.02 -0.33 -6.10
CA GLU A 140 -1.25 -1.04 -7.37
C GLU A 140 -1.59 -0.09 -8.53
N GLN A 141 -2.29 1.02 -8.25
CA GLN A 141 -2.86 1.88 -9.28
C GLN A 141 -2.31 3.30 -9.27
N ARG A 142 -2.07 3.89 -8.08
CA ARG A 142 -1.76 5.32 -7.98
C ARG A 142 -0.26 5.62 -7.89
N MET A 143 0.53 4.71 -7.33
CA MET A 143 1.98 4.80 -7.25
C MET A 143 2.70 4.00 -8.33
N ASN A 144 1.99 3.13 -9.03
CA ASN A 144 2.58 2.24 -10.02
C ASN A 144 2.92 2.98 -11.33
N HIS A 145 3.71 2.32 -12.16
CA HIS A 145 3.98 2.76 -13.53
C HIS A 145 2.69 2.71 -14.35
N ARG A 146 2.40 3.82 -15.06
CA ARG A 146 1.23 3.91 -15.96
C ARG A 146 1.45 3.21 -17.28
N GLU A 147 2.70 3.15 -17.72
CA GLU A 147 3.09 2.62 -19.02
C GLU A 147 3.74 1.24 -18.87
N ASN A 148 3.78 0.51 -19.98
CA ASN A 148 4.31 -0.84 -20.01
C ASN A 148 5.83 -0.87 -19.86
N TYR A 149 6.34 -1.99 -19.36
CA TYR A 149 7.76 -2.29 -19.35
C TYR A 149 8.17 -2.88 -20.71
N VAL A 150 8.93 -2.14 -21.50
CA VAL A 150 9.36 -2.51 -22.86
C VAL A 150 10.87 -2.32 -22.97
N ASP A 151 11.55 -3.25 -23.62
CA ASP A 151 13.00 -3.19 -23.91
C ASP A 151 13.90 -2.89 -22.69
N GLY A 152 13.52 -3.40 -21.52
CA GLY A 152 14.33 -3.27 -20.30
C GLY A 152 14.02 -2.03 -19.46
N SER A 153 12.99 -1.25 -19.76
CA SER A 153 12.58 -0.12 -18.93
C SER A 153 11.08 0.22 -19.03
N TYR A 154 10.56 0.99 -18.09
CA TYR A 154 9.23 1.58 -18.17
C TYR A 154 9.24 2.85 -19.01
N SER A 155 8.40 2.92 -20.05
CA SER A 155 8.36 4.06 -20.97
C SER A 155 8.03 5.40 -20.29
N CYS A 156 7.26 5.39 -19.20
CA CYS A 156 6.85 6.61 -18.50
C CYS A 156 8.01 7.35 -17.79
N CYS A 157 9.00 6.63 -17.26
CA CYS A 157 10.05 7.22 -16.41
C CYS A 157 11.47 6.68 -16.65
N GLY A 158 11.65 5.65 -17.49
CA GLY A 158 12.94 5.03 -17.76
C GLY A 158 13.42 4.07 -16.68
N GLU A 159 12.62 3.80 -15.66
CA GLU A 159 12.95 2.87 -14.57
C GLU A 159 13.15 1.45 -15.11
N THR A 160 14.23 0.79 -14.68
CA THR A 160 14.59 -0.56 -15.13
C THR A 160 14.22 -1.63 -14.12
N SER A 161 13.92 -1.24 -12.87
CA SER A 161 13.46 -2.17 -11.85
C SER A 161 11.97 -2.50 -12.02
N ARG A 162 11.64 -3.76 -12.34
CA ARG A 162 10.24 -4.24 -12.47
C ARG A 162 9.43 -4.26 -11.16
N ASP A 163 10.12 -4.28 -10.01
CA ASP A 163 9.50 -4.31 -8.68
C ASP A 163 9.65 -2.93 -8.00
N SER A 164 9.20 -1.88 -8.68
CA SER A 164 9.36 -0.49 -8.25
C SER A 164 8.06 0.31 -8.38
N VAL A 165 8.00 1.43 -7.67
CA VAL A 165 6.96 2.45 -7.84
C VAL A 165 7.47 3.58 -8.73
N CYS A 166 6.57 4.31 -9.36
CA CYS A 166 6.90 5.31 -10.36
C CYS A 166 6.89 6.72 -9.76
N GLU A 167 8.03 7.42 -9.83
CA GLU A 167 8.15 8.83 -9.41
C GLU A 167 7.33 9.81 -10.26
N LYS A 168 6.81 9.37 -11.41
CA LYS A 168 5.90 10.12 -12.29
C LYS A 168 4.48 9.57 -12.28
N SER A 169 4.15 8.78 -11.27
CA SER A 169 2.81 8.22 -11.08
C SER A 169 1.76 9.30 -10.79
N GLU A 170 0.50 8.88 -10.80
CA GLU A 170 -0.62 9.74 -10.42
C GLU A 170 -0.49 10.31 -9.00
N MET A 171 0.03 9.51 -8.07
CA MET A 171 0.33 9.95 -6.71
C MET A 171 1.32 11.11 -6.70
N SER A 172 2.37 11.01 -7.51
CA SER A 172 3.39 12.06 -7.63
C SER A 172 2.83 13.35 -8.21
N GLU A 173 2.00 13.25 -9.25
CA GLU A 173 1.30 14.41 -9.79
C GLU A 173 0.41 15.08 -8.74
N LYS A 174 -0.32 14.29 -7.94
CA LYS A 174 -1.18 14.80 -6.87
C LYS A 174 -0.39 15.49 -5.78
N ILE A 175 0.70 14.89 -5.30
CA ILE A 175 1.55 15.46 -4.26
C ILE A 175 2.22 16.76 -4.75
N ARG A 176 2.76 16.76 -5.97
CA ARG A 176 3.33 17.96 -6.58
C ARG A 176 2.31 19.10 -6.69
N TYR A 177 1.07 18.79 -7.07
CA TYR A 177 -0.02 19.77 -7.10
C TYR A 177 -0.34 20.33 -5.70
N LEU A 178 -0.43 19.47 -4.69
CA LEU A 178 -0.66 19.88 -3.31
C LEU A 178 0.48 20.79 -2.80
N ASN A 179 1.73 20.48 -3.13
CA ASN A 179 2.87 21.31 -2.76
C ASN A 179 2.83 22.69 -3.44
N LEU A 180 2.50 22.75 -4.74
CA LEU A 180 2.39 24.02 -5.49
C LEU A 180 1.24 24.89 -4.97
N SER A 181 0.08 24.31 -4.67
CA SER A 181 -1.06 25.05 -4.11
C SER A 181 -0.75 25.62 -2.72
N CYS A 182 0.00 24.88 -1.89
CA CYS A 182 0.48 25.39 -0.61
C CYS A 182 1.49 26.53 -0.74
N GLN A 183 2.40 26.47 -1.73
CA GLN A 183 3.40 27.52 -1.98
C GLN A 183 2.80 28.82 -2.54
N THR A 184 1.75 28.70 -3.37
CA THR A 184 1.13 29.85 -4.04
C THR A 184 0.00 30.48 -3.24
N GLY A 185 -0.48 29.82 -2.17
CA GLY A 185 -1.62 30.29 -1.38
C GLY A 185 -2.96 30.21 -2.12
N ILE A 186 -3.01 29.55 -3.28
CA ILE A 186 -4.20 29.44 -4.12
C ILE A 186 -4.76 28.02 -3.96
N SER A 187 -5.88 27.87 -3.26
CA SER A 187 -6.60 26.59 -3.18
C SER A 187 -7.52 26.44 -4.40
N TRP A 188 -7.14 25.59 -5.35
CA TRP A 188 -8.08 25.05 -6.33
C TRP A 188 -8.33 23.58 -5.97
N PHE A 189 -9.59 23.23 -5.76
CA PHE A 189 -10.04 21.85 -5.63
C PHE A 189 -10.93 21.53 -6.85
N PRO A 190 -10.44 20.76 -7.84
CA PRO A 190 -11.27 20.42 -9.00
C PRO A 190 -12.43 19.47 -8.66
N ASP A 191 -12.34 18.73 -7.54
CA ASP A 191 -13.30 17.71 -7.13
C ASP A 191 -13.61 17.78 -5.62
N CYS A 192 -14.14 18.91 -5.14
CA CYS A 192 -14.68 18.97 -3.78
C CYS A 192 -16.18 19.23 -3.80
N ASP A 193 -16.95 18.15 -3.59
CA ASP A 193 -18.17 18.25 -2.81
C ASP A 193 -17.86 18.99 -1.50
N MET A 194 -18.67 20.01 -1.25
CA MET A 194 -18.44 21.07 -0.28
C MET A 194 -18.21 20.56 1.15
N VAL A 195 -17.06 20.89 1.75
CA VAL A 195 -16.95 21.07 3.21
C VAL A 195 -16.02 22.25 3.53
N THR A 196 -16.49 23.08 4.45
CA THR A 196 -16.00 24.35 5.00
C THR A 196 -14.50 24.48 5.33
N PRO A 197 -13.98 25.73 5.44
CA PRO A 197 -12.56 26.04 5.56
C PRO A 197 -12.03 25.76 6.96
N THR A 198 -11.69 24.50 7.22
CA THR A 198 -10.60 24.19 8.15
C THR A 198 -9.52 23.56 7.31
N ALA A 199 -8.56 24.39 6.89
CA ALA A 199 -7.41 23.96 6.12
C ALA A 199 -6.81 22.69 6.73
N PRO A 200 -6.68 21.58 5.96
CA PRO A 200 -5.92 20.45 6.45
C PRO A 200 -4.50 20.93 6.74
N LYS A 201 -4.02 20.66 7.96
CA LYS A 201 -2.63 20.87 8.36
C LYS A 201 -1.74 19.88 7.59
N PHE A 202 -1.63 20.04 6.28
CA PHE A 202 -0.44 19.60 5.56
C PHE A 202 0.65 20.56 6.03
N LYS A 203 1.43 20.12 7.01
CA LYS A 203 2.56 20.90 7.51
C LYS A 203 3.61 20.87 6.40
N CYS A 204 3.55 21.85 5.49
CA CYS A 204 4.62 22.09 4.55
C CYS A 204 5.88 22.40 5.36
N LEU A 205 6.89 21.54 5.25
CA LEU A 205 8.19 21.79 5.83
C LEU A 205 8.93 22.77 4.91
N PHE A 206 9.30 23.92 5.48
CA PHE A 206 10.39 24.76 5.01
C PHE A 206 11.72 24.13 5.42
#